data_AF-A0A918GXV4-F1
#
_entry.id   AF-A0A918GXV4-F1
#
_cell.length_a   1.000
_cell.length_b   1.000
_cell.length_c   1.000
_cell.angle_alpha   90.00
_cell.angle_beta   90.00
_cell.angle_gamma   90.00
#
_symmetry.space_group_name_H-M   'P 1'
#
loop_
_entity.id
_entity.type
_entity.pdbx_description
1 polymer ?
#
loop_
_entity_poly.entity_id
_entity_poly.type
_entity_poly.pdbx_seq_one_letter_code
_entity_poly.pdbx_strand_id
1 'polypeptide(L)'
;MTQPPPGYRHPQPSPPQYPYVPVPVRRWWQHPALVITALVVLPPGGIALAWLSHWSRTKKIIATVLAGLWFFTPFLGDPPKEQKDDAKPKAAVTAAATTAPSPSVSPSPGGPASFVGQNLKKAKGAAYDAGYNAISHDASDGDVGQWDDDNWKVCFQTPAAKKVGTMPTLDFGVVRNEWPCPAKDGEPIPYPKMPKVVGQSFEKASEQLKPLAFQAIEAESAYTDVTVPATVDDWTVCFQEPKAGEEVEYPKTTTAHLKVTAPGTACPRSEHTELHPDPTPPSTGGDDSDDSSSSSSGGGSAYYENCDAVRAADAAPIRRGEPGYRPGLDRDGDGIACDR
;
A
#
# COMPACT_ATOMS: atom_id res chain seq x y z
N MET A 1 -16.86 -26.33 48.67
CA MET A 1 -16.33 -25.63 47.48
C MET A 1 -15.92 -26.71 46.48
N THR A 2 -16.81 -26.99 45.53
CA THR A 2 -16.65 -28.09 44.57
C THR A 2 -15.98 -27.51 43.32
N GLN A 3 -14.84 -28.06 42.91
CA GLN A 3 -14.17 -27.62 41.68
C GLN A 3 -14.98 -28.05 40.44
N PRO A 4 -15.08 -27.20 39.40
CA PRO A 4 -15.71 -27.58 38.14
C PRO A 4 -14.82 -28.54 37.33
N PRO A 5 -15.41 -29.39 36.47
CA PRO A 5 -14.68 -30.40 35.70
C PRO A 5 -13.76 -29.78 34.63
N PRO A 6 -12.66 -30.47 34.24
CA PRO A 6 -11.74 -30.01 33.22
C PRO A 6 -12.41 -30.07 31.84
N GLY A 7 -12.55 -28.91 31.19
CA GLY A 7 -13.10 -28.83 29.82
C GLY A 7 -14.03 -27.64 29.55
N TYR A 8 -14.45 -26.87 30.56
CA TYR A 8 -15.25 -25.67 30.35
C TYR A 8 -14.37 -24.49 29.87
N ARG A 9 -14.28 -24.28 28.54
CA ARG A 9 -13.83 -23.00 27.98
C ARG A 9 -14.95 -21.98 28.12
N HIS A 10 -14.69 -20.85 28.78
CA HIS A 10 -15.58 -19.71 28.73
C HIS A 10 -15.76 -19.23 27.27
N PRO A 11 -16.99 -18.88 26.84
CA PRO A 11 -17.20 -18.22 25.55
C PRO A 11 -16.37 -16.93 25.51
N GLN A 12 -15.47 -16.82 24.53
CA GLN A 12 -14.76 -15.57 24.27
C GLN A 12 -15.79 -14.52 23.80
N PRO A 13 -15.83 -13.31 24.39
CA PRO A 13 -16.68 -12.25 23.88
C PRO A 13 -16.23 -11.87 22.46
N SER A 14 -17.19 -11.77 21.54
CA SER A 14 -16.98 -11.36 20.16
C SER A 14 -16.24 -10.01 20.10
N PRO A 15 -15.23 -9.84 19.23
CA PRO A 15 -14.60 -8.54 19.06
C PRO A 15 -15.62 -7.50 18.57
N PRO A 16 -15.49 -6.23 18.99
CA PRO A 16 -16.40 -5.17 18.54
C PRO A 16 -16.31 -5.03 17.02
N GLN A 17 -17.45 -5.15 16.35
CA GLN A 17 -17.62 -4.93 14.93
C GLN A 17 -17.48 -3.42 14.66
N TYR A 18 -16.32 -2.97 14.18
CA TYR A 18 -16.18 -1.60 13.69
C TYR A 18 -16.80 -1.52 12.28
N PRO A 19 -17.77 -0.62 12.04
CA PRO A 19 -18.34 -0.45 10.72
C PRO A 19 -17.24 0.01 9.75
N TYR A 20 -17.08 -0.74 8.66
CA TYR A 20 -16.20 -0.37 7.55
C TYR A 20 -16.66 0.96 6.97
N VAL A 21 -15.83 2.00 7.11
CA VAL A 21 -16.05 3.29 6.46
C VAL A 21 -15.31 3.25 5.13
N PRO A 22 -16.00 3.20 3.97
CA PRO A 22 -15.33 3.19 2.68
C PRO A 22 -14.53 4.50 2.52
N VAL A 23 -13.25 4.38 2.20
CA VAL A 23 -12.42 5.52 1.81
C VAL A 23 -13.03 6.15 0.55
N PRO A 24 -13.38 7.44 0.55
CA PRO A 24 -14.03 8.06 -0.60
C PRO A 24 -13.07 8.06 -1.78
N VAL A 25 -13.46 7.39 -2.86
CA VAL A 25 -12.77 7.42 -4.16
C VAL A 25 -12.59 8.88 -4.60
N ARG A 26 -11.33 9.31 -4.79
CA ARG A 26 -11.01 10.65 -5.27
C ARG A 26 -11.63 10.84 -6.64
N ARG A 27 -12.61 11.74 -6.73
CA ARG A 27 -13.21 12.16 -8.00
C ARG A 27 -12.12 12.80 -8.87
N TRP A 28 -12.10 12.50 -10.16
CA TRP A 28 -11.00 12.85 -11.07
C TRP A 28 -10.60 14.34 -11.06
N TRP A 29 -11.54 15.26 -10.84
CA TRP A 29 -11.26 16.71 -10.71
C TRP A 29 -10.55 17.12 -9.42
N GLN A 30 -10.40 16.22 -8.45
CA GLN A 30 -9.65 16.44 -7.21
C GLN A 30 -8.18 15.96 -7.31
N HIS A 31 -7.74 15.53 -8.50
CA HIS A 31 -6.33 15.21 -8.72
C HIS A 31 -5.46 16.47 -8.57
N PRO A 32 -4.35 16.37 -7.81
CA PRO A 32 -3.47 17.52 -7.54
C PRO A 32 -2.90 18.11 -8.83
N ALA A 33 -2.63 17.29 -9.83
CA ALA A 33 -2.18 17.73 -11.15
C ALA A 33 -3.20 18.68 -11.82
N LEU A 34 -4.49 18.33 -11.84
CA LEU A 34 -5.53 19.18 -12.45
C LEU A 34 -5.71 20.51 -11.71
N VAL A 35 -5.66 20.49 -10.38
CA VAL A 35 -5.78 21.70 -9.55
C VAL A 35 -4.58 22.64 -9.74
N ILE A 36 -3.37 22.09 -9.83
CA ILE A 36 -2.14 22.87 -10.08
C ILE A 36 -2.17 23.47 -11.48
N THR A 37 -2.54 22.70 -12.50
CA THR A 37 -2.66 23.21 -13.88
C THR A 37 -3.71 24.32 -13.98
N ALA A 38 -4.85 24.17 -13.28
CA ALA A 38 -5.89 25.22 -13.24
C ALA A 38 -5.43 26.47 -12.47
N LEU A 39 -4.63 26.35 -11.41
CA LEU A 39 -4.04 27.50 -10.69
C LEU A 39 -3.05 28.29 -11.55
N VAL A 40 -2.35 27.63 -12.47
CA VAL A 40 -1.39 28.26 -13.38
C VAL A 40 -2.10 28.89 -14.59
N VAL A 41 -3.12 28.23 -15.14
CA VAL A 41 -3.77 28.64 -16.41
C VAL A 41 -4.99 29.54 -16.19
N LEU A 42 -5.77 29.32 -15.13
CA LEU A 42 -6.99 30.09 -14.83
C LEU A 42 -7.10 30.34 -13.31
N PRO A 43 -6.30 31.26 -12.76
CA PRO A 43 -6.13 31.43 -11.30
C PRO A 43 -7.42 31.52 -10.48
N PRO A 44 -8.49 32.27 -10.87
CA PRO A 44 -9.72 32.28 -10.09
C PRO A 44 -10.45 30.91 -10.08
N GLY A 45 -10.38 30.14 -11.17
CA GLY A 45 -10.92 28.78 -11.24
C GLY A 45 -10.09 27.77 -10.45
N GLY A 46 -8.76 27.91 -10.47
CA GLY A 46 -7.84 27.11 -9.66
C GLY A 46 -8.02 27.33 -8.14
N ILE A 47 -8.28 28.56 -7.71
CA ILE A 47 -8.56 28.90 -6.30
C ILE A 47 -9.89 28.29 -5.86
N ALA A 48 -10.94 28.36 -6.67
CA ALA A 48 -12.24 27.73 -6.36
C ALA A 48 -12.11 26.20 -6.23
N LEU A 49 -11.36 25.55 -7.14
CA LEU A 49 -11.08 24.12 -7.09
C LEU A 49 -10.21 23.72 -5.88
N ALA A 50 -9.24 24.56 -5.50
CA ALA A 50 -8.42 24.33 -4.31
C ALA A 50 -9.27 24.38 -3.01
N TRP A 51 -10.30 25.22 -2.95
CA TRP A 51 -11.20 25.29 -1.80
C TRP A 51 -12.19 24.11 -1.72
N LEU A 52 -12.59 23.55 -2.87
CA LEU A 52 -13.42 22.33 -2.98
C LEU A 52 -12.61 21.02 -2.86
N SER A 53 -11.28 21.10 -2.83
CA SER A 53 -10.37 19.97 -2.64
C SER A 53 -10.03 19.76 -1.16
N HIS A 54 -9.76 18.52 -0.78
CA HIS A 54 -9.42 18.04 0.58
C HIS A 54 -7.98 18.34 1.00
N TRP A 55 -7.36 19.37 0.43
CA TRP A 55 -6.03 19.81 0.85
C TRP A 55 -6.06 20.32 2.29
N SER A 56 -5.00 20.02 3.06
CA SER A 56 -4.86 20.56 4.41
C SER A 56 -4.83 22.09 4.38
N ARG A 57 -5.31 22.72 5.47
CA ARG A 57 -5.43 24.19 5.54
C ARG A 57 -4.11 24.90 5.20
N THR A 58 -2.97 24.32 5.59
CA THR A 58 -1.63 24.82 5.28
C THR A 58 -1.32 24.81 3.78
N LYS A 59 -1.68 23.75 3.06
CA LYS A 59 -1.48 23.65 1.61
C LYS A 59 -2.39 24.62 0.84
N LYS A 60 -3.60 24.91 1.35
CA LYS A 60 -4.49 25.94 0.79
C LYS A 60 -3.92 27.36 0.94
N ILE A 61 -3.36 27.68 2.11
CA ILE A 61 -2.77 29.01 2.40
C ILE A 61 -1.54 29.26 1.50
N ILE A 62 -0.64 28.29 1.37
CA ILE A 62 0.58 28.44 0.55
C ILE A 62 0.22 28.65 -0.93
N ALA A 63 -0.75 27.90 -1.46
CA ALA A 63 -1.22 28.07 -2.84
C ALA A 63 -1.84 29.45 -3.10
N THR A 64 -2.62 29.98 -2.15
CA THR A 64 -3.19 31.34 -2.26
C THR A 64 -2.13 32.45 -2.18
N VAL A 65 -1.09 32.28 -1.35
CA VAL A 65 0.00 33.27 -1.23
C VAL A 65 0.86 33.28 -2.49
N LEU A 66 1.19 32.11 -3.04
CA LEU A 66 1.96 31.99 -4.29
C LEU A 66 1.18 32.52 -5.51
N ALA A 67 -0.15 32.34 -5.55
CA ALA A 67 -0.99 32.95 -6.58
C ALA A 67 -1.10 34.49 -6.41
N GLY A 68 -1.16 34.98 -5.17
CA GLY A 68 -1.15 36.42 -4.88
C GLY A 68 0.15 37.13 -5.25
N LEU A 69 1.28 36.43 -5.18
CA LEU A 69 2.59 36.93 -5.60
C LEU A 69 2.68 37.21 -7.12
N TRP A 70 1.82 36.60 -7.94
CA TRP A 70 1.74 36.90 -9.38
C TRP A 70 0.93 38.18 -9.67
N PHE A 71 0.11 38.64 -8.73
CA PHE A 71 -0.71 39.85 -8.86
C PHE A 71 -0.02 41.14 -8.37
N PHE A 72 1.04 41.03 -7.56
CA PHE A 72 1.74 42.17 -6.96
C PHE A 72 3.05 42.60 -7.67
N THR A 73 3.48 41.90 -8.71
CA THR A 73 4.71 42.22 -9.44
C THR A 73 4.67 43.40 -10.42
N PRO A 74 3.53 43.99 -10.85
CA PRO A 74 3.58 45.18 -11.70
C PRO A 74 3.53 46.52 -10.92
N PHE A 75 3.62 46.55 -9.58
CA PHE A 75 3.40 47.78 -8.80
C PHE A 75 4.48 48.18 -7.77
N LEU A 76 5.69 47.63 -7.85
CA LEU A 76 6.84 48.17 -7.11
C LEU A 76 7.83 48.81 -8.08
N GLY A 77 7.82 50.15 -8.09
CA GLY A 77 8.75 50.99 -8.83
C GLY A 77 10.17 50.95 -8.27
N ASP A 78 11.11 51.42 -9.10
CA ASP A 78 12.55 51.41 -8.88
C ASP A 78 13.01 52.05 -7.55
N PRO A 79 14.00 51.47 -6.85
CA PRO A 79 14.64 52.12 -5.71
C PRO A 79 15.69 53.16 -6.15
N PRO A 80 15.89 54.26 -5.40
CA PRO A 80 16.88 55.28 -5.72
C PRO A 80 18.31 54.86 -5.32
N LYS A 81 19.28 55.44 -6.03
CA LYS A 81 20.75 55.30 -5.83
C LYS A 81 21.28 56.24 -4.73
N GLU A 82 22.56 55.98 -4.38
CA GLU A 82 23.55 56.79 -3.60
C GLU A 82 23.63 56.50 -2.09
N GLN A 83 24.79 56.51 -1.40
CA GLN A 83 26.18 56.89 -1.76
C GLN A 83 27.19 56.15 -0.84
N LYS A 84 28.45 56.10 -1.29
CA LYS A 84 29.65 55.63 -0.59
C LYS A 84 30.00 56.49 0.63
N ASP A 85 30.67 55.90 1.62
CA ASP A 85 31.79 56.55 2.31
C ASP A 85 32.86 55.53 2.71
N ASP A 86 34.10 55.87 2.35
CA ASP A 86 35.35 55.15 2.56
C ASP A 86 35.93 55.44 3.96
N ALA A 87 36.45 54.43 4.68
CA ALA A 87 37.58 54.60 5.62
C ALA A 87 38.22 53.26 6.05
N LYS A 88 39.50 53.09 5.70
CA LYS A 88 40.53 52.16 6.22
C LYS A 88 41.90 52.86 6.02
N PRO A 89 43.08 52.51 6.61
CA PRO A 89 43.49 51.57 7.70
C PRO A 89 44.46 52.16 8.77
N LYS A 90 44.78 51.37 9.83
CA LYS A 90 46.18 50.97 10.20
C LYS A 90 46.18 49.96 11.38
N ALA A 91 46.75 48.75 11.17
CA ALA A 91 48.08 48.26 11.61
C ALA A 91 48.09 47.78 13.09
N ALA A 92 48.12 46.48 13.38
CA ALA A 92 49.25 45.53 13.37
C ALA A 92 50.22 45.71 14.56
N VAL A 93 50.20 44.77 15.52
CA VAL A 93 51.36 44.36 16.33
C VAL A 93 51.31 42.85 16.59
N THR A 94 52.46 42.24 16.38
CA THR A 94 52.86 40.82 16.50
C THR A 94 53.42 40.54 17.90
N ALA A 95 53.18 39.34 18.46
CA ALA A 95 54.09 38.59 19.34
C ALA A 95 53.44 37.21 19.60
N ALA A 96 53.94 36.11 19.01
CA ALA A 96 55.13 35.33 19.39
C ALA A 96 54.82 34.26 20.45
N ALA A 97 55.26 33.04 20.10
CA ALA A 97 54.92 31.76 20.70
C ALA A 97 55.62 31.48 22.04
N THR A 98 55.03 30.58 22.83
CA THR A 98 55.76 29.80 23.84
C THR A 98 55.21 28.37 23.86
N THR A 99 56.10 27.44 23.53
CA THR A 99 55.98 25.99 23.60
C THR A 99 55.97 25.46 25.03
N ALA A 100 55.02 24.59 25.36
CA ALA A 100 55.18 23.52 26.35
C ALA A 100 54.25 22.34 25.99
N PRO A 101 54.73 21.08 26.02
CA PRO A 101 53.95 19.92 25.60
C PRO A 101 53.18 19.32 26.79
N SER A 102 51.92 18.93 26.57
CA SER A 102 51.25 17.96 27.45
C SER A 102 50.13 17.24 26.67
N PRO A 103 50.05 15.90 26.74
CA PRO A 103 49.19 15.12 25.88
C PRO A 103 47.78 15.12 26.45
N SER A 104 46.85 15.76 25.76
CA SER A 104 45.44 15.47 25.94
C SER A 104 44.86 15.32 24.55
N VAL A 105 44.64 14.07 24.17
CA VAL A 105 43.90 13.69 22.96
C VAL A 105 42.50 14.27 23.15
N SER A 106 42.29 15.48 22.65
CA SER A 106 40.97 16.05 22.45
C SER A 106 40.37 15.27 21.28
N PRO A 107 39.29 14.49 21.45
CA PRO A 107 38.64 13.88 20.30
C PRO A 107 38.13 15.03 19.42
N SER A 108 38.66 15.12 18.21
CA SER A 108 38.02 15.87 17.13
C SER A 108 36.54 15.44 17.08
N PRO A 109 35.57 16.34 16.91
CA PRO A 109 34.16 15.99 16.98
C PRO A 109 33.82 15.15 15.75
N GLY A 110 34.03 13.83 15.86
CA GLY A 110 33.33 12.88 15.03
C GLY A 110 31.85 13.21 15.17
N GLY A 111 31.16 13.38 14.04
CA GLY A 111 29.74 13.66 14.03
C GLY A 111 28.96 12.63 14.86
N PRO A 112 27.66 12.87 15.09
CA PRO A 112 26.83 11.97 15.87
C PRO A 112 26.97 10.53 15.37
N ALA A 113 26.96 9.58 16.31
CA ALA A 113 26.89 8.16 15.97
C ALA A 113 25.73 7.92 14.99
N SER A 114 25.94 7.00 14.03
CA SER A 114 24.87 6.63 13.10
C SER A 114 23.85 5.74 13.83
N PHE A 115 22.59 6.12 13.74
CA PHE A 115 21.45 5.36 14.25
C PHE A 115 20.74 4.55 13.15
N VAL A 116 21.28 4.53 11.93
CA VAL A 116 20.72 3.76 10.80
C VAL A 116 20.62 2.27 11.15
N GLY A 117 19.48 1.67 10.83
CA GLY A 117 19.13 0.29 11.13
C GLY A 117 18.52 0.08 12.52
N GLN A 118 18.56 1.09 13.41
CA GLN A 118 17.94 0.99 14.74
C GLN A 118 16.45 1.28 14.68
N ASN A 119 15.73 0.74 15.66
CA ASN A 119 14.34 1.14 15.93
C ASN A 119 14.28 2.62 16.33
N LEU A 120 13.25 3.35 15.86
CA LEU A 120 13.13 4.79 15.98
C LEU A 120 13.06 5.24 17.44
N LYS A 121 12.31 4.56 18.30
CA LYS A 121 12.21 4.90 19.73
C LYS A 121 13.57 4.82 20.42
N LYS A 122 14.31 3.74 20.13
CA LYS A 122 15.67 3.54 20.64
C LYS A 122 16.63 4.59 20.09
N ALA A 123 16.55 4.89 18.80
CA ALA A 123 17.38 5.89 18.13
C ALA A 123 17.16 7.30 18.72
N LYS A 124 15.90 7.71 18.92
CA LYS A 124 15.56 8.99 19.56
C LYS A 124 16.11 9.09 20.98
N GLY A 125 15.96 8.03 21.79
CA GLY A 125 16.53 7.98 23.13
C GLY A 125 18.06 8.11 23.13
N ALA A 126 18.73 7.32 22.30
CA ALA A 126 20.19 7.35 22.20
C ALA A 126 20.74 8.67 21.64
N ALA A 127 20.01 9.31 20.71
CA ALA A 127 20.34 10.65 20.23
C ALA A 127 20.23 11.70 21.34
N TYR A 128 19.16 11.62 22.14
CA TYR A 128 18.97 12.51 23.29
C TYR A 128 20.08 12.36 24.34
N ASP A 129 20.43 11.13 24.69
CA ASP A 129 21.54 10.84 25.62
C ASP A 129 22.90 11.34 25.09
N ALA A 130 23.04 11.42 23.76
CA ALA A 130 24.20 11.99 23.08
C ALA A 130 24.14 13.52 22.89
N GLY A 131 23.11 14.20 23.42
CA GLY A 131 22.96 15.66 23.36
C GLY A 131 22.32 16.20 22.07
N TYR A 132 21.54 15.39 21.36
CA TYR A 132 20.81 15.78 20.15
C TYR A 132 19.29 15.70 20.37
N ASN A 133 18.57 16.64 19.78
CA ASN A 133 17.15 16.43 19.50
C ASN A 133 16.99 15.53 18.28
N ALA A 134 15.85 14.83 18.18
CA ALA A 134 15.54 14.00 17.03
C ALA A 134 14.11 14.27 16.54
N ILE A 135 13.98 14.51 15.24
CA ILE A 135 12.71 14.49 14.51
C ILE A 135 12.71 13.30 13.56
N SER A 136 11.55 12.94 13.04
CA SER A 136 11.42 11.85 12.08
C SER A 136 10.42 12.20 10.99
N HIS A 137 10.62 11.60 9.83
CA HIS A 137 9.70 11.62 8.71
C HIS A 137 9.69 10.28 7.99
N ASP A 138 8.67 10.07 7.13
CA ASP A 138 8.60 8.88 6.28
C ASP A 138 9.69 8.97 5.21
N ALA A 139 10.58 7.97 5.17
CA ALA A 139 11.67 7.93 4.20
C ALA A 139 11.26 7.50 2.80
N SER A 140 10.03 7.00 2.64
CA SER A 140 9.51 6.61 1.33
C SER A 140 9.00 7.81 0.53
N ASP A 141 8.51 7.55 -0.68
CA ASP A 141 7.75 8.52 -1.49
C ASP A 141 6.34 8.82 -0.91
N GLY A 142 6.01 8.19 0.21
CA GLY A 142 4.83 8.46 1.02
C GLY A 142 4.98 9.62 2.01
N ASP A 143 3.99 9.74 2.90
CA ASP A 143 3.96 10.70 4.01
C ASP A 143 3.16 10.07 5.17
N VAL A 144 3.54 8.84 5.55
CA VAL A 144 2.83 8.05 6.56
C VAL A 144 3.24 8.51 7.95
N GLY A 145 2.30 9.02 8.74
CA GLY A 145 2.57 9.50 10.10
C GLY A 145 3.12 8.43 11.05
N GLN A 146 4.10 8.79 11.87
CA GLN A 146 4.73 7.89 12.85
C GLN A 146 4.10 8.05 14.25
N TRP A 147 2.89 7.52 14.44
CA TRP A 147 2.17 7.63 15.74
C TRP A 147 2.73 6.74 16.85
N ASP A 148 3.44 5.67 16.50
CA ASP A 148 4.07 4.74 17.45
C ASP A 148 5.49 4.43 16.99
N ASP A 149 6.47 5.06 17.64
CA ASP A 149 7.89 4.94 17.32
C ASP A 149 8.43 3.49 17.42
N ASP A 150 7.76 2.60 18.15
CA ASP A 150 8.17 1.19 18.25
C ASP A 150 8.03 0.44 16.91
N ASN A 151 7.21 0.93 15.97
CA ASN A 151 6.96 0.27 14.68
C ASN A 151 7.87 0.74 13.54
N TRP A 152 8.82 1.63 13.82
CA TRP A 152 9.64 2.28 12.80
C TRP A 152 11.12 2.02 12.97
N LYS A 153 11.83 1.99 11.85
CA LYS A 153 13.28 1.78 11.74
C LYS A 153 13.91 2.94 10.99
N VAL A 154 15.04 3.42 11.49
CA VAL A 154 15.82 4.49 10.87
C VAL A 154 16.56 3.96 9.63
N CYS A 155 16.32 4.61 8.50
CA CYS A 155 17.01 4.34 7.24
C CYS A 155 18.05 5.42 6.91
N PHE A 156 17.72 6.67 7.22
CA PHE A 156 18.58 7.81 6.97
C PHE A 156 18.71 8.67 8.21
N GLN A 157 19.85 9.33 8.33
CA GLN A 157 20.14 10.29 9.37
C GLN A 157 20.83 11.48 8.75
N THR A 158 20.21 12.65 8.85
CA THR A 158 20.80 13.91 8.40
C THR A 158 20.71 14.96 9.51
N PRO A 159 21.61 15.96 9.53
CA PRO A 159 21.43 17.13 10.38
C PRO A 159 20.15 17.88 9.95
N ALA A 160 19.22 18.08 10.86
CA ALA A 160 17.99 18.80 10.56
C ALA A 160 18.30 20.30 10.36
N ALA A 161 17.76 20.89 9.29
CA ALA A 161 17.84 22.34 9.08
C ALA A 161 17.06 23.12 10.15
N LYS A 162 16.01 22.51 10.70
CA LYS A 162 15.18 23.09 11.75
C LYS A 162 15.81 22.83 13.13
N LYS A 163 16.11 23.91 13.85
CA LYS A 163 16.55 23.83 15.25
C LYS A 163 15.34 23.65 16.16
N VAL A 164 15.35 22.60 16.97
CA VAL A 164 14.44 22.47 18.11
C VAL A 164 15.24 22.85 19.36
N GLY A 165 14.87 23.95 20.02
CA GLY A 165 15.59 24.44 21.20
C GLY A 165 17.07 24.77 20.92
N THR A 166 17.93 24.52 21.89
CA THR A 166 19.36 24.83 21.84
C THR A 166 20.24 23.67 21.37
N MET A 167 19.74 22.43 21.44
CA MET A 167 20.49 21.25 21.01
C MET A 167 20.44 21.09 19.48
N PRO A 168 21.55 20.63 18.85
CA PRO A 168 21.51 20.24 17.45
C PRO A 168 20.43 19.16 17.24
N THR A 169 19.75 19.20 16.10
CA THR A 169 18.63 18.30 15.80
C THR A 169 19.03 17.36 14.66
N LEU A 170 18.76 16.07 14.84
CA LEU A 170 18.86 15.04 13.80
C LEU A 170 17.50 14.81 13.18
N ASP A 171 17.46 14.63 11.87
CA ASP A 171 16.30 14.18 11.13
C ASP A 171 16.49 12.72 10.73
N PHE A 172 15.55 11.88 11.17
CA PHE A 172 15.52 10.46 10.84
C PHE A 172 14.48 10.20 9.76
N GLY A 173 14.95 9.84 8.56
CA GLY A 173 14.11 9.20 7.56
C GLY A 173 13.86 7.75 8.00
N VAL A 174 12.58 7.39 8.20
CA VAL A 174 12.19 6.08 8.73
C VAL A 174 11.22 5.32 7.84
N VAL A 175 11.25 4.00 7.92
CA VAL A 175 10.26 3.08 7.34
C VAL A 175 9.73 2.12 8.40
N ARG A 176 8.68 1.35 8.11
CA ARG A 176 8.23 0.28 9.02
C ARG A 176 9.35 -0.73 9.26
N ASN A 177 9.38 -1.32 10.46
CA ASN A 177 10.47 -2.21 10.87
C ASN A 177 10.81 -3.33 9.85
N GLU A 178 9.79 -3.98 9.27
CA GLU A 178 9.96 -5.05 8.27
C GLU A 178 10.28 -4.56 6.85
N TRP A 179 10.10 -3.28 6.56
CA TRP A 179 10.31 -2.77 5.22
C TRP A 179 11.81 -2.54 4.94
N PRO A 180 12.28 -2.82 3.72
CA PRO A 180 13.62 -2.44 3.32
C PRO A 180 13.72 -0.92 3.28
N CYS A 181 14.93 -0.41 3.54
CA CYS A 181 15.19 1.00 3.33
C CYS A 181 15.22 1.30 1.83
N PRO A 182 14.61 2.41 1.37
CA PRO A 182 14.76 2.84 0.00
C PRO A 182 16.22 3.21 -0.29
N ALA A 183 16.58 3.34 -1.57
CA ALA A 183 17.95 3.67 -1.94
C ALA A 183 18.32 5.11 -1.54
N LYS A 184 17.33 6.01 -1.54
CA LYS A 184 17.44 7.37 -1.04
C LYS A 184 16.17 7.79 -0.30
N ASP A 185 16.32 8.83 0.50
CA ASP A 185 15.21 9.47 1.20
C ASP A 185 14.21 10.06 0.20
N GLY A 186 12.93 9.75 0.37
CA GLY A 186 11.85 10.13 -0.53
C GLY A 186 11.68 9.25 -1.78
N GLU A 187 12.45 8.15 -1.92
CA GLU A 187 12.26 7.19 -3.00
C GLU A 187 11.31 6.03 -2.59
N PRO A 188 10.67 5.35 -3.56
CA PRO A 188 9.81 4.21 -3.26
C PRO A 188 10.52 3.08 -2.53
N ILE A 189 9.80 2.39 -1.65
CA ILE A 189 10.33 1.24 -0.92
C ILE A 189 10.53 0.06 -1.90
N PRO A 190 11.72 -0.56 -1.93
CA PRO A 190 12.00 -1.68 -2.83
C PRO A 190 11.44 -2.99 -2.27
N TYR A 191 10.12 -3.15 -2.30
CA TYR A 191 9.46 -4.35 -1.80
C TYR A 191 9.96 -5.60 -2.55
N PRO A 192 10.16 -6.73 -1.85
CA PRO A 192 10.53 -7.96 -2.49
C PRO A 192 9.38 -8.46 -3.38
N LYS A 193 9.73 -9.06 -4.51
CA LYS A 193 8.75 -9.58 -5.46
C LYS A 193 8.48 -11.05 -5.22
N MET A 194 7.23 -11.45 -5.35
CA MET A 194 6.79 -12.83 -5.27
C MET A 194 7.43 -13.66 -6.40
N PRO A 195 8.22 -14.69 -6.11
CA PRO A 195 8.80 -15.52 -7.14
C PRO A 195 7.74 -16.40 -7.82
N LYS A 196 8.05 -16.86 -9.03
CA LYS A 196 7.22 -17.85 -9.72
C LYS A 196 7.47 -19.24 -9.15
N VAL A 197 6.48 -19.79 -8.47
CA VAL A 197 6.49 -21.14 -7.89
C VAL A 197 5.54 -22.11 -8.59
N VAL A 198 4.68 -21.63 -9.49
CA VAL A 198 3.83 -22.50 -10.34
C VAL A 198 4.67 -23.51 -11.12
N GLY A 199 4.27 -24.78 -11.05
CA GLY A 199 4.94 -25.94 -11.64
C GLY A 199 5.99 -26.62 -10.74
N GLN A 200 6.25 -26.07 -9.55
CA GLN A 200 7.13 -26.71 -8.56
C GLN A 200 6.33 -27.59 -7.60
N SER A 201 7.00 -28.45 -6.84
CA SER A 201 6.38 -29.14 -5.71
C SER A 201 6.10 -28.14 -4.57
N PHE A 202 5.10 -28.42 -3.73
CA PHE A 202 4.75 -27.56 -2.60
C PHE A 202 5.92 -27.38 -1.62
N GLU A 203 6.68 -28.44 -1.35
CA GLU A 203 7.89 -28.36 -0.50
C GLU A 203 8.88 -27.35 -1.07
N LYS A 204 9.27 -27.53 -2.34
CA LYS A 204 10.24 -26.68 -3.01
C LYS A 204 9.76 -25.23 -3.12
N ALA A 205 8.49 -25.03 -3.44
CA ALA A 205 7.86 -23.72 -3.46
C ALA A 205 7.94 -23.07 -2.06
N SER A 206 7.56 -23.79 -1.02
CA SER A 206 7.59 -23.30 0.36
C SER A 206 9.01 -22.90 0.78
N GLU A 207 10.01 -23.71 0.47
CA GLU A 207 11.42 -23.38 0.73
C GLU A 207 11.88 -22.11 0.03
N GLN A 208 11.47 -21.91 -1.22
CA GLN A 208 11.78 -20.71 -1.99
C GLN A 208 11.10 -19.46 -1.41
N LEU A 209 9.93 -19.60 -0.79
CA LEU A 209 9.16 -18.49 -0.20
C LEU A 209 9.58 -18.15 1.24
N LYS A 210 10.28 -19.04 1.97
CA LYS A 210 10.77 -18.80 3.34
C LYS A 210 11.46 -17.42 3.54
N PRO A 211 12.34 -16.94 2.63
CA PRO A 211 13.01 -15.64 2.81
C PRO A 211 12.08 -14.42 2.80
N LEU A 212 10.87 -14.56 2.23
CA LEU A 212 9.89 -13.48 2.20
C LEU A 212 9.15 -13.30 3.53
N ALA A 213 9.26 -14.28 4.45
CA ALA A 213 8.68 -14.21 5.79
C ALA A 213 7.17 -13.91 5.81
N PHE A 214 6.42 -14.56 4.92
CA PHE A 214 4.96 -14.54 4.93
C PHE A 214 4.39 -14.96 6.30
N GLN A 215 3.19 -14.49 6.63
CA GLN A 215 2.47 -14.91 7.83
C GLN A 215 2.29 -16.44 7.85
N ALA A 216 1.89 -16.98 6.71
CA ALA A 216 1.72 -18.40 6.45
C ALA A 216 1.90 -18.71 4.97
N ILE A 217 2.20 -19.97 4.67
CA ILE A 217 2.16 -20.53 3.31
C ILE A 217 1.19 -21.70 3.39
N GLU A 218 0.06 -21.58 2.71
CA GLU A 218 -1.05 -22.52 2.81
C GLU A 218 -1.24 -23.26 1.48
N ALA A 219 -1.45 -24.57 1.58
CA ALA A 219 -1.81 -25.40 0.44
C ALA A 219 -3.34 -25.48 0.34
N GLU A 220 -3.86 -25.16 -0.84
CA GLU A 220 -5.26 -25.34 -1.18
C GLU A 220 -5.40 -26.29 -2.37
N SER A 221 -6.58 -26.87 -2.56
CA SER A 221 -6.79 -27.71 -3.73
C SER A 221 -6.96 -26.83 -4.97
N ALA A 222 -6.30 -27.21 -6.07
CA ALA A 222 -6.58 -26.61 -7.38
C ALA A 222 -7.98 -26.95 -7.91
N TYR A 223 -8.61 -27.99 -7.36
CA TYR A 223 -9.94 -28.47 -7.71
C TYR A 223 -10.93 -28.28 -6.55
N THR A 224 -12.20 -27.99 -6.87
CA THR A 224 -13.23 -27.69 -5.85
C THR A 224 -13.75 -28.92 -5.10
N ASP A 225 -13.61 -30.10 -5.69
CA ASP A 225 -14.11 -31.39 -5.21
C ASP A 225 -13.01 -32.27 -4.57
N VAL A 226 -11.79 -31.76 -4.47
CA VAL A 226 -10.65 -32.50 -3.93
C VAL A 226 -10.25 -31.95 -2.56
N THR A 227 -10.28 -32.81 -1.55
CA THR A 227 -9.79 -32.47 -0.20
C THR A 227 -8.28 -32.59 -0.14
N VAL A 228 -7.61 -31.55 0.33
CA VAL A 228 -6.16 -31.52 0.54
C VAL A 228 -5.81 -32.33 1.80
N PRO A 229 -4.91 -33.33 1.73
CA PRO A 229 -4.44 -34.05 2.91
C PRO A 229 -3.52 -33.16 3.78
N ALA A 230 -3.22 -33.60 4.99
CA ALA A 230 -2.33 -32.86 5.91
C ALA A 230 -0.89 -32.69 5.38
N THR A 231 -0.46 -33.56 4.47
CA THR A 231 0.89 -33.57 3.88
C THR A 231 0.78 -33.56 2.36
N VAL A 232 1.37 -32.55 1.72
CA VAL A 232 1.28 -32.32 0.26
C VAL A 232 2.62 -31.92 -0.36
N ASP A 233 3.73 -32.29 0.29
CA ASP A 233 5.08 -31.85 -0.07
C ASP A 233 5.44 -32.12 -1.54
N ASP A 234 4.96 -33.25 -2.08
CA ASP A 234 5.17 -33.70 -3.47
C ASP A 234 4.10 -33.22 -4.46
N TRP A 235 3.05 -32.54 -4.00
CA TRP A 235 1.99 -32.02 -4.87
C TRP A 235 2.48 -30.83 -5.68
N THR A 236 1.99 -30.71 -6.92
CA THR A 236 2.43 -29.65 -7.84
C THR A 236 1.60 -28.40 -7.67
N VAL A 237 2.24 -27.23 -7.56
CA VAL A 237 1.59 -25.92 -7.51
C VAL A 237 1.05 -25.54 -8.89
N CYS A 238 -0.27 -25.36 -8.99
CA CYS A 238 -0.96 -24.97 -10.22
C CYS A 238 -1.25 -23.46 -10.28
N PHE A 239 -1.65 -22.88 -9.15
CA PHE A 239 -1.87 -21.43 -9.01
C PHE A 239 -1.20 -20.92 -7.75
N GLN A 240 -0.80 -19.65 -7.78
CA GLN A 240 -0.17 -18.98 -6.65
C GLN A 240 -0.80 -17.63 -6.42
N GLU A 241 -0.99 -17.29 -5.15
CA GLU A 241 -1.32 -15.96 -4.68
C GLU A 241 -0.38 -15.62 -3.52
N PRO A 242 0.32 -14.46 -3.52
CA PRO A 242 0.34 -13.43 -4.56
C PRO A 242 0.87 -13.91 -5.93
N LYS A 243 0.57 -13.15 -6.99
CA LYS A 243 0.98 -13.51 -8.36
C LYS A 243 2.49 -13.38 -8.52
N ALA A 244 3.06 -14.16 -9.41
CA ALA A 244 4.48 -14.04 -9.73
C ALA A 244 4.81 -12.61 -10.21
N GLY A 245 5.82 -12.00 -9.60
CA GLY A 245 6.25 -10.63 -9.87
C GLY A 245 5.50 -9.54 -9.10
N GLU A 246 4.45 -9.88 -8.36
CA GLU A 246 3.73 -8.96 -7.48
C GLU A 246 4.61 -8.55 -6.29
N GLU A 247 4.49 -7.30 -5.85
CA GLU A 247 5.24 -6.76 -4.73
C GLU A 247 4.60 -7.17 -3.40
N VAL A 248 5.44 -7.66 -2.48
CA VAL A 248 4.99 -8.11 -1.15
C VAL A 248 5.25 -6.99 -0.15
N GLU A 249 4.25 -6.14 0.03
CA GLU A 249 4.34 -4.97 0.93
C GLU A 249 4.29 -5.38 2.41
N TYR A 250 3.40 -6.29 2.80
CA TYR A 250 3.17 -6.65 4.21
C TYR A 250 3.34 -8.16 4.46
N PRO A 251 4.56 -8.72 4.33
CA PRO A 251 4.76 -10.16 4.40
C PRO A 251 4.19 -10.80 5.67
N LYS A 252 4.37 -10.16 6.83
CA LYS A 252 3.93 -10.72 8.13
C LYS A 252 2.41 -10.80 8.33
N THR A 253 1.62 -10.15 7.48
CA THR A 253 0.15 -10.22 7.50
C THR A 253 -0.41 -10.80 6.21
N THR A 254 0.45 -11.22 5.28
CA THR A 254 0.07 -11.83 4.02
C THR A 254 0.27 -13.34 4.13
N THR A 255 -0.77 -14.10 3.78
CA THR A 255 -0.67 -15.54 3.56
C THR A 255 -0.43 -15.80 2.07
N ALA A 256 0.53 -16.67 1.75
CA ALA A 256 0.72 -17.16 0.40
C ALA A 256 -0.13 -18.41 0.18
N HIS A 257 -1.16 -18.31 -0.67
CA HIS A 257 -2.05 -19.42 -1.01
C HIS A 257 -1.52 -20.11 -2.28
N LEU A 258 -1.14 -21.38 -2.13
CA LEU A 258 -0.65 -22.21 -3.23
C LEU A 258 -1.68 -23.29 -3.53
N LYS A 259 -2.37 -23.15 -4.66
CA LYS A 259 -3.33 -24.15 -5.12
C LYS A 259 -2.58 -25.30 -5.78
N VAL A 260 -2.67 -26.49 -5.22
CA VAL A 260 -1.88 -27.66 -5.57
C VAL A 260 -2.73 -28.81 -6.13
N THR A 261 -2.10 -29.72 -6.85
CA THR A 261 -2.72 -30.96 -7.33
C THR A 261 -1.86 -32.17 -7.04
N ALA A 262 -2.50 -33.33 -6.86
CA ALA A 262 -1.84 -34.59 -6.56
C ALA A 262 -0.88 -35.02 -7.68
N PRO A 263 0.19 -35.76 -7.35
CA PRO A 263 1.08 -36.32 -8.36
C PRO A 263 0.32 -37.12 -9.42
N GLY A 264 0.62 -36.87 -10.69
CA GLY A 264 -0.04 -37.53 -11.83
C GLY A 264 -1.34 -36.88 -12.29
N THR A 265 -1.88 -35.93 -11.55
CA THR A 265 -3.04 -35.12 -11.96
C THR A 265 -2.57 -33.84 -12.67
N ALA A 266 -3.20 -33.49 -13.77
CA ALA A 266 -2.89 -32.26 -14.49
C ALA A 266 -3.40 -31.03 -13.73
N CYS A 267 -2.78 -29.86 -13.94
CA CYS A 267 -3.35 -28.62 -13.43
C CYS A 267 -4.62 -28.25 -14.24
N PRO A 268 -5.69 -27.77 -13.58
CA PRO A 268 -6.86 -27.28 -14.30
C PRO A 268 -6.53 -25.98 -15.05
N ARG A 269 -7.31 -25.68 -16.09
CA ARG A 269 -7.12 -24.48 -16.91
C ARG A 269 -7.56 -23.19 -16.21
N SER A 270 -8.53 -23.31 -15.32
CA SER A 270 -9.09 -22.22 -14.54
C SER A 270 -9.26 -22.66 -13.10
N GLU A 271 -9.24 -21.68 -12.21
CA GLU A 271 -9.66 -21.89 -10.84
C GLU A 271 -11.13 -22.29 -10.80
N HIS A 272 -11.55 -22.98 -9.72
CA HIS A 272 -12.92 -23.46 -9.52
C HIS A 272 -13.36 -24.58 -10.48
N THR A 273 -12.42 -25.36 -10.99
CA THR A 273 -12.73 -26.55 -11.80
C THR A 273 -12.94 -27.75 -10.88
N GLU A 274 -13.91 -28.63 -11.21
CA GLU A 274 -14.05 -29.94 -10.57
C GLU A 274 -13.20 -30.99 -11.29
N LEU A 275 -12.52 -31.85 -10.55
CA LEU A 275 -11.74 -32.97 -11.08
C LEU A 275 -12.68 -34.12 -11.51
N HIS A 276 -13.71 -34.38 -10.71
CA HIS A 276 -14.73 -35.38 -10.98
C HIS A 276 -16.09 -34.68 -11.13
N PRO A 277 -16.37 -34.07 -12.30
CA PRO A 277 -17.70 -33.54 -12.54
C PRO A 277 -18.73 -34.66 -12.44
N ASP A 278 -19.86 -34.38 -11.78
CA ASP A 278 -20.96 -35.34 -11.72
C ASP A 278 -21.36 -35.75 -13.14
N PRO A 279 -21.66 -37.05 -13.37
CA PRO A 279 -22.13 -37.49 -14.67
C PRO A 279 -23.34 -36.65 -15.03
N THR A 280 -23.22 -35.88 -16.12
CA THR A 280 -24.33 -35.08 -16.62
C THR A 280 -25.51 -36.03 -16.79
N PRO A 281 -26.66 -35.80 -16.12
CA PRO A 281 -27.81 -36.65 -16.31
C PRO A 281 -28.07 -36.76 -17.81
N PRO A 282 -28.38 -37.96 -18.33
CA PRO A 282 -28.63 -38.12 -19.76
C PRO A 282 -29.64 -37.08 -20.16
N SER A 283 -29.25 -36.17 -21.08
CA SER A 283 -30.22 -35.34 -21.76
C SER A 283 -31.14 -36.30 -22.48
N THR A 284 -32.31 -36.52 -21.91
CA THR A 284 -33.44 -37.15 -22.57
C THR A 284 -33.80 -36.24 -23.73
N GLY A 285 -33.12 -36.42 -24.86
CA GLY A 285 -33.59 -35.95 -26.15
C GLY A 285 -34.88 -36.70 -26.42
N GLY A 286 -36.00 -36.09 -26.05
CA GLY A 286 -37.30 -36.48 -26.56
C GLY A 286 -37.30 -36.24 -28.07
N ASP A 287 -37.52 -37.30 -28.84
CA ASP A 287 -38.11 -37.19 -30.16
C ASP A 287 -39.52 -36.63 -29.98
N ASP A 288 -39.76 -35.42 -30.50
CA ASP A 288 -41.09 -34.80 -30.53
C ASP A 288 -41.95 -35.40 -31.65
N SER A 289 -43.09 -35.99 -31.27
CA SER A 289 -44.40 -35.85 -31.93
C SER A 289 -45.31 -35.36 -30.80
N ASP A 290 -45.96 -34.21 -30.84
CA ASP A 290 -46.62 -33.54 -31.95
C ASP A 290 -46.63 -32.02 -31.78
N ASP A 291 -46.69 -31.37 -32.94
CA ASP A 291 -47.38 -30.12 -33.22
C ASP A 291 -46.72 -28.77 -32.84
N SER A 292 -46.14 -28.19 -33.91
CA SER A 292 -46.40 -26.83 -34.37
C SER A 292 -45.52 -25.68 -33.87
N SER A 293 -44.53 -25.41 -34.74
CA SER A 293 -44.23 -24.12 -35.35
C SER A 293 -43.11 -23.26 -34.76
N SER A 294 -41.95 -23.35 -35.44
CA SER A 294 -40.98 -22.28 -35.75
C SER A 294 -40.53 -21.37 -34.59
N SER A 295 -39.27 -21.36 -34.16
CA SER A 295 -38.13 -21.04 -35.01
C SER A 295 -36.82 -21.17 -34.22
N SER A 296 -35.79 -21.63 -34.92
CA SER A 296 -34.36 -21.50 -34.64
C SER A 296 -33.95 -20.16 -33.99
N SER A 297 -33.03 -20.20 -33.00
CA SER A 297 -31.69 -19.57 -33.10
C SER A 297 -30.91 -19.55 -31.78
N GLY A 298 -29.66 -20.06 -31.84
CA GLY A 298 -28.48 -19.34 -31.34
C GLY A 298 -28.20 -19.34 -29.84
N GLY A 299 -27.08 -19.98 -29.46
CA GLY A 299 -26.26 -19.56 -28.31
C GLY A 299 -25.67 -18.17 -28.54
N GLY A 300 -26.54 -17.15 -28.53
CA GLY A 300 -26.20 -15.74 -28.45
C GLY A 300 -26.38 -15.27 -27.02
N SER A 301 -25.50 -14.37 -26.59
CA SER A 301 -25.61 -13.58 -25.36
C SER A 301 -27.07 -13.20 -25.06
N ALA A 302 -27.69 -13.81 -24.06
CA ALA A 302 -29.01 -13.38 -23.60
C ALA A 302 -28.87 -11.92 -23.12
N TYR A 303 -29.43 -10.96 -23.86
CA TYR A 303 -29.35 -9.55 -23.49
C TYR A 303 -30.69 -9.13 -22.88
N TYR A 304 -30.73 -8.94 -21.56
CA TYR A 304 -31.93 -8.51 -20.84
C TYR A 304 -31.92 -7.01 -20.62
N GLU A 305 -32.85 -6.19 -21.11
CA GLU A 305 -32.75 -4.72 -20.97
C GLU A 305 -32.66 -4.22 -19.51
N ASN A 306 -33.30 -4.90 -18.56
CA ASN A 306 -33.32 -4.56 -17.14
C ASN A 306 -33.69 -5.79 -16.29
N CYS A 307 -33.67 -5.65 -14.96
CA CYS A 307 -33.98 -6.75 -14.05
C CYS A 307 -35.44 -7.23 -14.11
N ASP A 308 -36.37 -6.42 -14.60
CA ASP A 308 -37.75 -6.86 -14.79
C ASP A 308 -37.84 -7.86 -15.96
N ALA A 309 -37.09 -7.62 -17.03
CA ALA A 309 -36.95 -8.58 -18.13
C ALA A 309 -36.27 -9.88 -17.70
N VAL A 310 -35.30 -9.80 -16.78
CA VAL A 310 -34.64 -10.99 -16.21
C VAL A 310 -35.61 -11.82 -15.38
N ARG A 311 -36.42 -11.17 -14.52
CA ARG A 311 -37.44 -11.85 -13.68
C ARG A 311 -38.59 -12.40 -14.50
N ALA A 312 -39.06 -11.66 -15.50
CA ALA A 312 -40.10 -12.13 -16.40
C ALA A 312 -39.67 -13.37 -17.22
N ALA A 313 -38.36 -13.58 -17.36
CA ALA A 313 -37.77 -14.75 -17.99
C ALA A 313 -37.37 -15.85 -16.98
N ASP A 314 -37.74 -15.73 -15.70
CA ASP A 314 -37.35 -16.63 -14.60
C ASP A 314 -35.82 -16.90 -14.52
N ALA A 315 -35.01 -15.93 -14.95
CA ALA A 315 -33.55 -16.02 -15.00
C ALA A 315 -32.87 -15.31 -13.82
N ALA A 316 -33.63 -14.69 -12.90
CA ALA A 316 -33.08 -14.01 -11.73
C ALA A 316 -32.88 -15.00 -10.55
N PRO A 317 -31.80 -14.88 -9.76
CA PRO A 317 -30.67 -13.96 -9.93
C PRO A 317 -29.64 -14.47 -10.96
N ILE A 318 -28.99 -13.56 -11.70
CA ILE A 318 -27.92 -13.90 -12.66
C ILE A 318 -26.56 -13.60 -12.02
N ARG A 319 -25.65 -14.57 -11.99
CA ARG A 319 -24.28 -14.38 -11.44
C ARG A 319 -23.26 -13.99 -12.49
N ARG A 320 -22.18 -13.35 -12.05
CA ARG A 320 -21.04 -13.01 -12.91
C ARG A 320 -20.49 -14.26 -13.60
N GLY A 321 -20.53 -14.24 -14.94
CA GLY A 321 -20.10 -15.36 -15.79
C GLY A 321 -21.25 -16.20 -16.36
N GLU A 322 -22.47 -16.04 -15.84
CA GLU A 322 -23.66 -16.66 -16.43
C GLU A 322 -24.13 -15.90 -17.69
N PRO A 323 -24.71 -16.60 -18.68
CA PRO A 323 -25.27 -15.97 -19.87
C PRO A 323 -26.28 -14.87 -19.52
N GLY A 324 -25.99 -13.65 -19.99
CA GLY A 324 -26.82 -12.48 -19.76
C GLY A 324 -26.51 -11.67 -18.50
N TYR A 325 -25.48 -12.06 -17.75
CA TYR A 325 -24.88 -11.17 -16.77
C TYR A 325 -24.27 -9.95 -17.46
N ARG A 326 -24.58 -8.76 -16.94
CA ARG A 326 -23.79 -7.57 -17.22
C ARG A 326 -23.70 -6.65 -16.00
N PRO A 327 -22.62 -5.86 -15.87
CA PRO A 327 -22.47 -4.91 -14.76
C PRO A 327 -23.62 -3.90 -14.63
N GLY A 328 -24.33 -3.59 -15.73
CA GLY A 328 -25.49 -2.69 -15.70
C GLY A 328 -26.75 -3.29 -15.04
N LEU A 329 -26.80 -4.60 -14.80
CA LEU A 329 -27.89 -5.29 -14.08
C LEU A 329 -27.54 -5.56 -12.61
N ASP A 330 -26.27 -5.44 -12.25
CA ASP A 330 -25.70 -5.63 -10.91
C ASP A 330 -25.48 -4.25 -10.28
N ARG A 331 -26.52 -3.71 -9.64
CA ARG A 331 -26.56 -2.30 -9.20
C ARG A 331 -25.58 -2.01 -8.07
N ASP A 332 -25.30 -2.99 -7.21
CA ASP A 332 -24.38 -2.87 -6.08
C ASP A 332 -22.99 -3.50 -6.34
N GLY A 333 -22.83 -4.23 -7.43
CA GLY A 333 -21.53 -4.68 -7.92
C GLY A 333 -20.97 -5.89 -7.18
N ASP A 334 -21.82 -6.63 -6.47
CA ASP A 334 -21.43 -7.78 -5.64
C ASP A 334 -21.22 -9.07 -6.46
N GLY A 335 -21.51 -9.03 -7.76
CA GLY A 335 -21.39 -10.17 -8.67
C GLY A 335 -22.70 -10.94 -8.88
N ILE A 336 -23.82 -10.50 -8.29
CA ILE A 336 -25.14 -11.11 -8.42
C ILE A 336 -26.12 -10.06 -8.95
N ALA A 337 -26.40 -10.10 -10.25
CA ALA A 337 -27.37 -9.21 -10.88
C ALA A 337 -28.82 -9.60 -10.54
N CYS A 338 -29.65 -8.58 -10.32
CA CYS A 338 -31.11 -8.70 -10.14
C CYS A 338 -31.59 -9.54 -8.95
N ASP A 339 -30.77 -9.63 -7.90
CA ASP A 339 -31.03 -10.32 -6.63
C ASP A 339 -32.15 -9.67 -5.77
N ARG A 340 -32.50 -8.41 -6.06
CA ARG A 340 -33.46 -7.58 -5.30
C ARG A 340 -34.53 -6.92 -6.15
#